data_AF-A0A7W1A1X5-F1
#
_entry.id   AF-A0A7W1A1X5-F1
#
_cell.length_a   1.000
_cell.length_b   1.000
_cell.length_c   1.000
_cell.angle_alpha   90.00
_cell.angle_beta   90.00
_cell.angle_gamma   90.00
#
_symmetry.space_group_name_H-M   'P 1'
#
loop_
_entity.id
_entity.type
_entity.pdbx_description
1 polymer ?
#
loop_
_entity_poly.entity_id
_entity_poly.type
_entity_poly.pdbx_seq_one_letter_code
_entity_poly.pdbx_strand_id
1 'polypeptide(L)'
;MSVRVGNTKGDAEMKTISMLLFGAAVMAGCAGEGGGPSAAKVATVEVTTQRGSSTTIERTEASYNGDRLRQVLRFVNSQPSGATVVTYSAAGIEKLELTDKEGDRATTTMTYKDARLSRTRYEVPGVMTSEAAITYDPARSKHVTEVMRTSTLNGAMPDVALTRYEYDSGGRTSKIVTIRGQNTDTTELTWNPNGELERASVFSRGVHVETYSFVYGADGRIESVTDTDNGRYDVTYDADGRITETRHLDGTAATITTRYTYGAGSVDGMTFAPAVPMASLFDLGGQSLDAISQLHGAPEVAGDIPRAPSGGGGGGGGGGGGGGPTCGFTPQDACETCLEASCCSQAEACLTGTSCDTWYQCARACNGAQTCITSCNEQYPVGYSNYQSFTSCARASCPTTCGGS
;
A
#
# COMPACT_ATOMS: atom_id res chain seq x y z
N MET A 1 -30.64 -26.88 -3.49
CA MET A 1 -29.79 -27.98 -3.99
C MET A 1 -28.36 -27.49 -3.87
N SER A 2 -27.64 -27.93 -2.85
CA SER A 2 -26.25 -27.51 -2.60
C SER A 2 -25.29 -28.24 -3.53
N VAL A 3 -24.35 -27.52 -4.16
CA VAL A 3 -22.96 -27.95 -4.45
C VAL A 3 -22.05 -26.71 -4.38
N ARG A 4 -20.84 -26.94 -3.86
CA ARG A 4 -19.80 -26.05 -3.34
C ARG A 4 -18.81 -25.48 -4.37
N VAL A 5 -18.24 -24.33 -4.00
CA VAL A 5 -16.83 -23.88 -4.07
C VAL A 5 -16.16 -23.75 -5.45
N GLY A 6 -15.95 -22.50 -5.84
CA GLY A 6 -14.84 -22.05 -6.68
C GLY A 6 -14.15 -20.88 -5.96
N ASN A 7 -13.17 -21.22 -5.12
CA ASN A 7 -12.33 -20.31 -4.37
C ASN A 7 -11.12 -19.98 -5.25
N THR A 8 -11.08 -18.80 -5.88
CA THR A 8 -9.86 -18.25 -6.47
C THR A 8 -9.35 -17.13 -5.56
N LYS A 9 -8.91 -17.56 -4.38
CA LYS A 9 -8.24 -16.79 -3.32
C LYS A 9 -6.75 -16.55 -3.67
N GLY A 10 -6.46 -16.23 -4.94
CA GLY A 10 -5.10 -16.31 -5.51
C GLY A 10 -4.42 -14.97 -5.80
N ASP A 11 -5.16 -13.90 -6.10
CA ASP A 11 -4.58 -12.61 -6.52
C ASP A 11 -5.14 -11.40 -5.77
N ALA A 12 -5.89 -11.64 -4.69
CA ALA A 12 -6.40 -10.61 -3.79
C ALA A 12 -5.51 -10.36 -2.55
N GLU A 13 -4.44 -11.14 -2.36
CA GLU A 13 -3.68 -11.18 -1.09
C GLU A 13 -2.31 -10.46 -1.12
N MET A 14 -1.98 -9.68 -2.15
CA MET A 14 -0.74 -8.89 -2.15
C MET A 14 -0.76 -7.59 -2.96
N LYS A 15 -1.94 -7.06 -3.29
CA LYS A 15 -2.06 -5.78 -4.02
C LYS A 15 -3.01 -4.73 -3.44
N THR A 16 -3.85 -5.04 -2.45
CA THR A 16 -4.82 -4.03 -1.96
C THR A 16 -5.21 -4.19 -0.49
N ILE A 17 -4.25 -4.47 0.38
CA ILE A 17 -4.21 -3.85 1.72
C ILE A 17 -3.04 -2.83 1.74
N SER A 18 -2.85 -2.14 0.61
CA SER A 18 -2.25 -0.79 0.55
C SER A 18 -3.32 0.29 0.36
N MET A 19 -4.59 -0.03 0.62
CA MET A 19 -5.66 0.96 0.79
C MET A 19 -6.08 1.04 2.25
N LEU A 20 -5.14 1.46 3.11
CA LEU A 20 -5.43 2.17 4.37
C LEU A 20 -4.17 2.70 5.09
N LEU A 21 -2.98 2.74 4.46
CA LEU A 21 -1.76 3.26 5.10
C LEU A 21 -0.89 4.16 4.20
N PHE A 22 -1.50 5.01 3.38
CA PHE A 22 -1.00 6.39 3.32
C PHE A 22 -2.03 7.24 4.02
N GLY A 23 -1.81 7.41 5.33
CA GLY A 23 -2.64 8.13 6.28
C GLY A 23 -1.76 8.90 7.26
N ALA A 24 -0.74 9.60 6.77
CA ALA A 24 0.33 10.23 7.53
C ALA A 24 1.23 9.19 8.22
N ALA A 25 2.53 9.31 7.96
CA ALA A 25 3.54 8.71 8.82
C ALA A 25 3.50 9.46 10.15
N VAL A 26 2.64 9.03 11.05
CA VAL A 26 2.62 9.41 12.45
C VAL A 26 1.84 8.32 13.17
N MET A 27 2.49 7.48 13.97
CA MET A 27 1.98 7.10 15.28
C MET A 27 3.11 6.55 16.13
N ALA A 28 3.17 7.10 17.35
CA ALA A 28 3.94 6.88 18.58
C ALA A 28 3.35 5.89 19.62
N GLY A 29 4.05 4.84 20.11
CA GLY A 29 3.81 4.13 21.40
C GLY A 29 3.77 2.59 21.26
N CYS A 30 4.36 1.73 22.10
CA CYS A 30 5.00 1.84 23.42
C CYS A 30 6.17 0.82 23.55
N ALA A 31 7.17 1.10 24.41
CA ALA A 31 8.07 0.07 24.95
C ALA A 31 8.15 0.22 26.47
N GLY A 32 8.15 -0.94 27.13
CA GLY A 32 8.68 -1.09 28.47
C GLY A 32 10.20 -0.86 28.46
N GLU A 33 10.70 -0.43 29.62
CA GLU A 33 12.11 -0.15 29.88
C GLU A 33 12.97 -1.40 29.60
N GLY A 34 13.93 -1.31 28.67
CA GLY A 34 14.99 -2.33 28.60
C GLY A 34 15.75 -2.52 27.29
N GLY A 35 15.26 -2.03 26.14
CA GLY A 35 15.95 -2.23 24.86
C GLY A 35 15.77 -1.02 23.95
N GLY A 36 16.76 -0.13 23.91
CA GLY A 36 16.76 0.98 22.95
C GLY A 36 16.78 0.49 21.49
N PRO A 37 16.28 1.28 20.54
CA PRO A 37 16.31 0.91 19.13
C PRO A 37 17.74 0.63 18.68
N SER A 38 17.90 -0.44 17.91
CA SER A 38 19.20 -0.85 17.38
C SER A 38 19.81 0.26 16.54
N ALA A 39 20.95 0.76 17.00
CA ALA A 39 21.84 1.73 16.37
C ALA A 39 22.56 1.18 15.12
N ALA A 40 21.85 0.55 14.17
CA ALA A 40 22.44 -0.08 12.98
C ALA A 40 21.84 0.43 11.66
N LYS A 41 22.68 0.86 10.72
CA LYS A 41 22.28 1.24 9.35
C LYS A 41 21.87 0.00 8.57
N VAL A 42 20.57 -0.17 8.27
CA VAL A 42 20.16 -1.13 7.24
C VAL A 42 20.77 -0.67 5.93
N ALA A 43 21.58 -1.54 5.34
CA ALA A 43 22.21 -1.30 4.06
C ALA A 43 21.36 -1.89 2.94
N THR A 44 20.81 -3.08 3.18
CA THR A 44 20.04 -3.82 2.18
C THR A 44 18.87 -4.52 2.83
N VAL A 45 17.71 -4.43 2.18
CA VAL A 45 16.55 -5.28 2.45
C VAL A 45 16.28 -6.09 1.20
N GLU A 46 16.11 -7.40 1.35
CA GLU A 46 15.78 -8.29 0.25
C GLU A 46 14.49 -9.03 0.57
N VAL A 47 13.46 -8.81 -0.23
CA VAL A 47 12.18 -9.52 -0.16
C VAL A 47 12.20 -10.60 -1.24
N THR A 48 12.14 -11.85 -0.83
CA THR A 48 11.98 -12.99 -1.71
C THR A 48 10.54 -13.51 -1.60
N THR A 49 9.81 -13.44 -2.70
CA THR A 49 8.46 -14.02 -2.82
C THR A 49 8.55 -15.30 -3.62
N GLN A 50 8.24 -16.43 -2.98
CA GLN A 50 8.14 -17.73 -3.63
C GLN A 50 6.67 -18.12 -3.78
N ARG A 51 6.26 -18.43 -5.01
CA ARG A 51 4.91 -18.92 -5.34
C ARG A 51 5.03 -20.09 -6.31
N GLY A 52 4.83 -21.31 -5.81
CA GLY A 52 5.11 -22.53 -6.57
C GLY A 52 6.57 -22.61 -7.01
N SER A 53 6.83 -22.71 -8.31
CA SER A 53 8.20 -22.68 -8.88
C SER A 53 8.71 -21.26 -9.20
N SER A 54 7.85 -20.24 -9.10
CA SER A 54 8.23 -18.85 -9.40
C SER A 54 8.88 -18.20 -8.18
N THR A 55 9.97 -17.45 -8.42
CA THR A 55 10.66 -16.64 -7.40
C THR A 55 10.83 -15.23 -7.93
N THR A 56 10.36 -14.25 -7.15
CA THR A 56 10.64 -12.84 -7.39
C THR A 56 11.50 -12.32 -6.25
N ILE A 57 12.57 -11.59 -6.59
CA ILE A 57 13.46 -10.96 -5.61
C ILE A 57 13.35 -9.46 -5.78
N GLU A 58 12.85 -8.79 -4.75
CA GLU A 58 12.92 -7.34 -4.64
C GLU A 58 14.05 -6.98 -3.68
N ARG A 59 14.94 -6.09 -4.11
CA ARG A 59 16.04 -5.61 -3.29
C ARG A 59 15.93 -4.10 -3.14
N THR A 60 16.09 -3.64 -1.92
CA THR A 60 16.17 -2.24 -1.57
C THR A 60 17.56 -1.96 -1.00
N GLU A 61 18.23 -0.95 -1.50
CA GLU A 61 19.56 -0.52 -1.05
C GLU A 61 19.50 0.91 -0.53
N ALA A 62 19.97 1.12 0.70
CA ALA A 62 19.99 2.41 1.35
C ALA A 62 21.41 2.96 1.39
N SER A 63 21.55 4.24 1.02
CA SER A 63 22.81 4.99 1.08
C SER A 63 22.68 6.19 2.01
N TYR A 64 23.76 6.54 2.71
CA TYR A 64 23.74 7.54 3.78
C TYR A 64 24.84 8.59 3.58
N ASN A 65 24.58 9.81 4.05
CA ASN A 65 25.55 10.89 4.22
C ASN A 65 25.76 11.11 5.72
N GLY A 66 26.82 10.51 6.28
CA GLY A 66 26.94 10.42 7.74
C GLY A 66 25.76 9.61 8.28
N ASP A 67 25.02 10.16 9.23
CA ASP A 67 23.90 9.47 9.89
C ASP A 67 22.54 9.74 9.23
N ARG A 68 22.51 10.54 8.16
CA ARG A 68 21.28 10.85 7.41
C ARG A 68 21.17 9.96 6.18
N LEU A 69 20.00 9.36 5.96
CA LEU A 69 19.69 8.64 4.73
C LEU A 69 19.71 9.61 3.57
N ARG A 70 20.44 9.28 2.52
CA ARG A 70 20.54 10.12 1.33
C ARG A 70 19.58 9.64 0.25
N GLN A 71 19.63 8.35 -0.04
CA GLN A 71 18.94 7.76 -1.17
C GLN A 71 18.64 6.29 -0.90
N VAL A 72 17.47 5.87 -1.38
CA VAL A 72 17.06 4.47 -1.43
C VAL A 72 16.91 4.08 -2.91
N LEU A 73 17.47 2.94 -3.28
CA LEU A 73 17.34 2.35 -4.62
C LEU A 73 16.54 1.06 -4.51
N ARG A 74 15.64 0.83 -5.46
CA ARG A 74 14.87 -0.41 -5.56
C ARG A 74 15.28 -1.18 -6.80
N PHE A 75 15.35 -2.49 -6.67
CA PHE A 75 15.63 -3.43 -7.73
C PHE A 75 14.60 -4.55 -7.71
N VAL A 76 14.19 -5.03 -8.88
CA VAL A 76 13.36 -6.23 -9.04
C VAL A 76 14.10 -7.18 -9.96
N ASN A 77 14.38 -8.39 -9.49
CA ASN A 77 15.19 -9.38 -10.20
C ASN A 77 16.51 -8.79 -10.72
N SER A 78 17.19 -8.02 -9.84
CA SER A 78 18.44 -7.28 -10.11
C SER A 78 18.34 -6.13 -11.12
N GLN A 79 17.15 -5.82 -11.65
CA GLN A 79 16.93 -4.66 -12.53
C GLN A 79 16.51 -3.44 -11.69
N PRO A 80 17.07 -2.25 -11.93
CA PRO A 80 16.61 -1.03 -11.27
C PRO A 80 15.11 -0.83 -11.49
N SER A 81 14.38 -0.59 -10.40
CA SER A 81 12.92 -0.48 -10.40
C SER A 81 12.41 0.82 -9.79
N GLY A 82 13.31 1.69 -9.31
CA GLY A 82 12.98 3.01 -8.79
C GLY A 82 14.02 3.53 -7.81
N ALA A 83 13.86 4.78 -7.42
CA ALA A 83 14.71 5.46 -6.47
C ALA A 83 13.89 6.44 -5.63
N THR A 84 14.34 6.67 -4.39
CA THR A 84 13.89 7.80 -3.58
C THR A 84 15.09 8.61 -3.11
N VAL A 85 15.05 9.92 -3.30
CA VAL A 85 16.03 10.87 -2.76
C VAL A 85 15.42 11.60 -1.57
N VAL A 86 16.21 11.76 -0.51
CA VAL A 86 15.77 12.37 0.75
C VAL A 86 16.46 13.72 0.96
N THR A 87 15.67 14.74 1.24
CA THR A 87 16.15 16.09 1.60
C THR A 87 15.72 16.44 3.02
N TYR A 88 16.61 17.10 3.76
CA TYR A 88 16.41 17.47 5.15
C TYR A 88 16.43 18.98 5.34
N SER A 89 15.58 19.45 6.25
CA SER A 89 15.68 20.76 6.87
C SER A 89 16.32 20.65 8.27
N ALA A 90 16.32 21.76 9.02
CA ALA A 90 16.69 21.73 10.44
C ALA A 90 15.67 20.97 11.31
N ALA A 91 14.42 20.84 10.87
CA ALA A 91 13.34 20.23 11.63
C ALA A 91 13.18 18.72 11.37
N GLY A 92 13.84 18.17 10.35
CA GLY A 92 13.71 16.77 9.95
C GLY A 92 13.70 16.61 8.43
N ILE A 93 13.12 15.51 7.95
CA ILE A 93 12.97 15.25 6.52
C ILE A 93 11.95 16.23 5.95
N GLU A 94 12.38 17.03 4.99
CA GLU A 94 11.55 18.06 4.35
C GLU A 94 10.88 17.53 3.08
N LYS A 95 11.59 16.66 2.35
CA LYS A 95 11.15 16.22 1.03
C LYS A 95 11.66 14.82 0.69
N LEU A 96 10.79 14.04 0.08
CA LEU A 96 11.10 12.78 -0.60
C LEU A 96 10.78 12.94 -2.08
N GLU A 97 11.75 12.63 -2.93
CA GLU A 97 11.59 12.62 -4.38
C GLU A 97 11.65 11.19 -4.88
N LEU A 98 10.52 10.68 -5.34
CA LEU A 98 10.36 9.32 -5.84
C LEU A 98 10.48 9.33 -7.36
N THR A 99 11.14 8.31 -7.89
CA THR A 99 11.22 8.03 -9.32
C THR A 99 11.04 6.54 -9.53
N ASP A 100 10.13 6.12 -10.41
CA ASP A 100 9.97 4.70 -10.73
C ASP A 100 10.89 4.25 -11.88
N LYS A 101 10.69 3.03 -12.39
CA LYS A 101 11.53 2.43 -13.42
C LYS A 101 11.38 3.13 -14.77
N GLU A 102 10.25 3.78 -15.01
CA GLU A 102 9.99 4.54 -16.23
C GLU A 102 10.41 6.01 -16.16
N GLY A 103 10.77 6.49 -14.97
CA GLY A 103 11.23 7.86 -14.76
C GLY A 103 10.10 8.82 -14.39
N ASP A 104 8.89 8.31 -14.12
CA ASP A 104 7.80 9.10 -13.59
C ASP A 104 8.14 9.54 -12.17
N ARG A 105 7.66 10.73 -11.78
CA ARG A 105 8.11 11.39 -10.56
C ARG A 105 6.97 11.71 -9.63
N ALA A 106 7.20 11.45 -8.35
CA ALA A 106 6.34 11.92 -7.28
C ALA A 106 7.16 12.63 -6.22
N THR A 107 6.53 13.57 -5.53
CA THR A 107 7.16 14.30 -4.43
C THR A 107 6.29 14.22 -3.20
N THR A 108 6.87 13.84 -2.07
CA THR A 108 6.27 14.07 -0.75
C THR A 108 7.00 15.22 -0.08
N THR A 109 6.27 16.23 0.38
CA THR A 109 6.80 17.31 1.21
C THR A 109 6.22 17.21 2.62
N MET A 110 7.03 17.58 3.60
CA MET A 110 6.70 17.56 5.02
C MET A 110 6.80 18.97 5.58
N THR A 111 5.78 19.42 6.31
CA THR A 111 5.77 20.74 6.95
C THR A 111 5.66 20.59 8.45
N TYR A 112 6.55 21.29 9.15
CA TYR A 112 6.65 21.25 10.60
C TYR A 112 6.11 22.53 11.23
N LYS A 113 5.41 22.38 12.35
CA LYS A 113 4.99 23.47 13.23
C LYS A 113 5.39 23.10 14.65
N ASP A 114 6.05 24.01 15.36
CA ASP A 114 6.53 23.79 16.73
C ASP A 114 7.37 22.50 16.86
N ALA A 115 8.27 22.28 15.88
CA ALA A 115 9.10 21.09 15.73
C ALA A 115 8.34 19.76 15.53
N ARG A 116 7.06 19.80 15.13
CA ARG A 116 6.24 18.61 14.85
C ARG A 116 5.71 18.59 13.45
N LEU A 117 5.63 17.39 12.86
CA LEU A 117 5.01 17.21 11.57
C LEU A 117 3.53 17.61 11.66
N SER A 118 3.16 18.65 10.91
CA SER A 118 1.81 19.22 10.92
C SER A 118 1.06 18.93 9.62
N ARG A 119 1.80 18.71 8.53
CA ARG A 119 1.24 18.46 7.21
C ARG A 119 2.19 17.62 6.38
N THR A 120 1.64 16.76 5.54
CA THR A 120 2.35 16.17 4.40
C THR A 120 1.60 16.45 3.10
N ARG A 121 2.32 16.60 2.00
CA ARG A 121 1.73 16.74 0.66
C ARG A 121 2.47 15.86 -0.32
N TYR A 122 1.77 14.85 -0.82
CA TYR A 122 2.17 14.01 -1.94
C TYR A 122 1.66 14.62 -3.24
N GLU A 123 2.50 14.65 -4.26
CA GLU A 123 2.18 15.22 -5.56
C GLU A 123 2.78 14.39 -6.68
N VAL A 124 1.94 14.09 -7.67
CA VAL A 124 2.36 13.57 -8.96
C VAL A 124 1.96 14.61 -10.00
N PRO A 125 2.92 15.33 -10.61
CA PRO A 125 2.63 16.48 -11.46
C PRO A 125 1.63 16.18 -12.56
N GLY A 126 0.56 16.96 -12.64
CA GLY A 126 -0.50 16.81 -13.64
C GLY A 126 -1.46 15.64 -13.41
N VAL A 127 -1.27 14.84 -12.34
CA VAL A 127 -2.07 13.64 -12.07
C VAL A 127 -2.85 13.76 -10.79
N MET A 128 -2.16 14.01 -9.68
CA MET A 128 -2.82 14.06 -8.38
C MET A 128 -2.04 14.83 -7.33
N THR A 129 -2.79 15.28 -6.33
CA THR A 129 -2.23 15.75 -5.06
C THR A 129 -2.94 15.02 -3.91
N SER A 130 -2.22 14.72 -2.84
CA SER A 130 -2.80 14.21 -1.60
C SER A 130 -2.14 14.92 -0.43
N GLU A 131 -2.93 15.68 0.31
CA GLU A 131 -2.48 16.40 1.48
C GLU A 131 -3.05 15.75 2.74
N ALA A 132 -2.21 15.57 3.78
CA ALA A 132 -2.66 15.17 5.10
C ALA A 132 -2.35 16.30 6.10
N ALA A 133 -3.36 16.75 6.84
CA ALA A 133 -3.23 17.66 7.97
C ALA A 133 -3.34 16.86 9.28
N ILE A 134 -2.42 17.10 10.21
CA ILE A 134 -2.27 16.31 11.44
C ILE A 134 -2.60 17.19 12.64
N THR A 135 -3.49 16.69 13.50
CA THR A 135 -3.91 17.35 14.74
C THR A 135 -3.45 16.54 15.95
N TYR A 136 -2.89 17.23 16.92
CA TYR A 136 -2.38 16.66 18.16
C TYR A 136 -3.30 16.98 19.34
N ASP A 137 -3.31 16.10 20.33
CA ASP A 137 -3.94 16.34 21.62
C ASP A 137 -3.18 17.48 22.33
N PRO A 138 -3.85 18.60 22.69
CA PRO A 138 -3.19 19.73 23.34
C PRO A 138 -2.69 19.38 24.75
N ALA A 139 -3.36 18.47 25.46
CA ALA A 139 -2.98 18.03 26.79
C ALA A 139 -1.91 16.93 26.74
N ARG A 140 -1.95 16.08 25.72
CA ARG A 140 -0.99 14.99 25.48
C ARG A 140 -0.29 15.20 24.15
N SER A 141 0.58 16.19 24.15
CA SER A 141 1.16 16.78 22.95
C SER A 141 1.90 15.83 21.98
N LYS A 142 2.18 14.58 22.36
CA LYS A 142 2.74 13.53 21.49
C LYS A 142 1.69 12.68 20.76
N HIS A 143 0.42 12.75 21.17
CA HIS A 143 -0.68 11.92 20.67
C HIS A 143 -1.40 12.64 19.54
N VAL A 144 -1.49 12.00 18.38
CA VAL A 144 -2.35 12.49 17.29
C VAL A 144 -3.79 12.15 17.61
N THR A 145 -4.69 13.11 17.45
CA THR A 145 -6.12 12.86 17.62
C THR A 145 -6.79 12.66 16.27
N GLU A 146 -6.31 13.35 15.24
CA GLU A 146 -6.95 13.37 13.94
C GLU A 146 -5.94 13.58 12.80
N VAL A 147 -6.14 12.85 11.71
CA VAL A 147 -5.48 13.08 10.43
C VAL A 147 -6.56 13.27 9.38
N MET A 148 -6.63 14.46 8.80
CA MET A 148 -7.52 14.75 7.69
C MET A 148 -6.73 14.68 6.39
N ARG A 149 -7.12 13.79 5.49
CA ARG A 149 -6.54 13.63 4.17
C ARG A 149 -7.47 14.13 3.10
N THR A 150 -6.96 14.96 2.21
CA THR A 150 -7.63 15.41 1.00
C THR A 150 -6.81 14.97 -0.20
N SER A 151 -7.38 14.09 -1.03
CA SER A 151 -6.78 13.62 -2.27
C SER A 151 -7.55 14.18 -3.46
N THR A 152 -6.86 14.71 -4.45
CA THR A 152 -7.46 15.29 -5.65
C THR A 152 -6.75 14.74 -6.86
N LEU A 153 -7.47 13.96 -7.67
CA LEU A 153 -7.05 13.62 -9.02
C LEU A 153 -7.35 14.80 -9.95
N ASN A 154 -6.50 15.02 -10.95
CA ASN A 154 -6.70 16.08 -11.92
C ASN A 154 -8.05 15.92 -12.63
N GLY A 155 -8.86 16.98 -12.67
CA GLY A 155 -10.20 16.96 -13.24
C GLY A 155 -11.28 16.27 -12.41
N ALA A 156 -10.95 15.74 -11.23
CA ALA A 156 -11.91 15.10 -10.33
C ALA A 156 -12.25 15.97 -9.11
N MET A 157 -13.37 15.68 -8.46
CA MET A 157 -13.65 16.24 -7.14
C MET A 157 -12.69 15.66 -6.10
N PRO A 158 -12.31 16.44 -5.07
CA PRO A 158 -11.49 15.94 -3.97
C PRO A 158 -12.19 14.82 -3.19
N ASP A 159 -11.46 13.76 -2.90
CA ASP A 159 -11.82 12.73 -1.93
C ASP A 159 -11.24 13.09 -0.57
N VAL A 160 -12.05 12.96 0.48
CA VAL A 160 -11.66 13.32 1.85
C VAL A 160 -11.81 12.11 2.76
N ALA A 161 -10.74 11.82 3.49
CA ALA A 161 -10.72 10.79 4.52
C ALA A 161 -10.31 11.39 5.87
N LEU A 162 -11.07 11.08 6.92
CA LEU A 162 -10.79 11.50 8.29
C LEU A 162 -10.41 10.30 9.12
N THR A 163 -9.19 10.29 9.66
CA THR A 163 -8.73 9.25 10.59
C THR A 163 -8.70 9.81 12.00
N ARG A 164 -9.34 9.14 12.95
CA ARG A 164 -9.35 9.51 14.36
C ARG A 164 -8.72 8.42 15.21
N TYR A 165 -8.04 8.85 16.26
CA TYR A 165 -7.36 7.98 17.21
C TYR A 165 -7.94 8.16 18.60
N GLU A 166 -8.27 7.04 19.24
CA GLU A 166 -8.65 6.98 20.64
C GLU A 166 -7.58 6.24 21.42
N TYR A 167 -7.45 6.62 22.70
CA TYR A 167 -6.40 6.13 23.58
C TYR A 167 -7.01 5.57 24.86
N ASP A 168 -6.42 4.50 25.36
CA ASP A 168 -6.76 3.96 26.68
C ASP A 168 -6.21 4.84 27.82
N SER A 169 -6.49 4.45 29.07
CA SER A 169 -6.01 5.15 30.26
C SER A 169 -4.49 5.11 30.43
N GLY A 170 -3.81 4.16 29.78
CA GLY A 170 -2.36 4.08 29.72
C GLY A 170 -1.75 4.97 28.63
N GLY A 171 -2.57 5.66 27.83
CA GLY A 171 -2.13 6.50 26.72
C GLY A 171 -1.74 5.73 25.47
N ARG A 172 -2.13 4.45 25.36
CA ARG A 172 -1.90 3.60 24.18
C ARG A 172 -3.08 3.69 23.24
N THR A 173 -2.85 3.61 21.93
CA THR A 173 -3.95 3.62 20.95
C THR A 173 -4.85 2.41 21.21
N SER A 174 -6.14 2.66 21.43
CA SER A 174 -7.15 1.63 21.66
C SER A 174 -8.07 1.47 20.47
N LYS A 175 -8.26 2.53 19.68
CA LYS A 175 -9.13 2.53 18.52
C LYS A 175 -8.67 3.50 17.45
N ILE A 176 -8.81 3.09 16.20
CA ILE A 176 -8.59 3.92 15.01
C ILE A 176 -9.86 3.88 14.18
N VAL A 177 -10.38 5.04 13.81
CA VAL A 177 -11.60 5.15 13.00
C VAL A 177 -11.28 5.96 11.75
N THR A 178 -11.49 5.35 10.58
CA THR A 178 -11.30 6.03 9.29
C THR A 178 -12.65 6.22 8.62
N ILE A 179 -13.00 7.47 8.32
CA ILE A 179 -14.25 7.86 7.68
C ILE A 179 -13.93 8.39 6.28
N ARG A 180 -14.54 7.80 5.26
CA ARG A 180 -14.47 8.29 3.87
C ARG A 180 -15.87 8.31 3.26
N GLY A 181 -16.41 9.52 3.06
CA GLY A 181 -17.82 9.69 2.69
C GLY A 181 -18.75 9.04 3.73
N GLN A 182 -19.57 8.08 3.30
CA GLN A 182 -20.48 7.32 4.18
C GLN A 182 -19.84 6.04 4.76
N ASN A 183 -18.60 5.73 4.37
CA ASN A 183 -17.93 4.51 4.80
C ASN A 183 -17.13 4.78 6.07
N THR A 184 -17.23 3.87 7.03
CA THR A 184 -16.46 3.90 8.27
C THR A 184 -15.76 2.57 8.43
N ASP A 185 -14.45 2.61 8.48
CA ASP A 185 -13.60 1.48 8.83
C ASP A 185 -13.04 1.71 10.24
N THR A 186 -12.79 0.64 10.97
CA THR A 186 -12.38 0.72 12.38
C THR A 186 -11.35 -0.35 12.69
N THR A 187 -10.32 0.02 13.43
CA THR A 187 -9.37 -0.93 14.02
C THR A 187 -9.44 -0.80 15.53
N GLU A 188 -9.70 -1.90 16.22
CA GLU A 188 -9.73 -1.97 17.69
C GLU A 188 -8.49 -2.71 18.18
N LEU A 189 -7.83 -2.17 19.20
CA LEU A 189 -6.54 -2.63 19.70
C LEU A 189 -6.68 -3.03 21.18
N THR A 190 -6.26 -4.24 21.53
CA THR A 190 -6.18 -4.70 22.93
C THR A 190 -4.76 -4.97 23.34
N TRP A 191 -4.46 -4.68 24.60
CA TRP A 191 -3.12 -4.74 25.17
C TRP A 191 -3.13 -5.71 26.35
N ASN A 192 -2.07 -6.50 26.48
CA ASN A 192 -1.90 -7.40 27.62
C ASN A 192 -1.49 -6.61 28.89
N PRO A 193 -1.46 -7.25 30.08
CA PRO A 193 -1.05 -6.59 31.32
C PRO A 193 0.39 -6.06 31.34
N ASN A 194 1.29 -6.63 30.53
CA ASN A 194 2.68 -6.15 30.37
C ASN A 194 2.75 -4.89 29.48
N GLY A 195 1.65 -4.55 28.82
CA GLY A 195 1.53 -3.41 27.94
C GLY A 195 1.97 -3.63 26.51
N GLU A 196 2.06 -4.90 26.10
CA GLU A 196 2.31 -5.31 24.73
C GLU A 196 0.96 -5.44 23.99
N LEU A 197 0.92 -5.08 22.70
CA LEU A 197 -0.30 -5.19 21.90
C LEU A 197 -0.62 -6.68 21.71
N GLU A 198 -1.77 -7.13 22.18
CA GLU A 198 -2.21 -8.52 22.13
C GLU A 198 -2.99 -8.81 20.85
N ARG A 199 -3.88 -7.89 20.46
CA ARG A 199 -4.80 -8.09 19.34
C ARG A 199 -5.08 -6.79 18.59
N ALA A 200 -5.19 -6.89 17.27
CA ALA A 200 -5.76 -5.85 16.42
C ALA A 200 -6.92 -6.43 15.61
N SER A 201 -8.13 -5.89 15.76
CA SER A 201 -9.32 -6.33 15.03
C SER A 201 -9.80 -5.24 14.09
N VAL A 202 -9.92 -5.58 12.80
CA VAL A 202 -10.32 -4.69 11.73
C VAL A 202 -11.78 -4.92 11.37
N PHE A 203 -12.52 -3.83 11.21
CA PHE A 203 -13.92 -3.81 10.84
C PHE A 203 -14.11 -2.86 9.66
N SER A 204 -14.93 -3.27 8.69
CA SER A 204 -15.41 -2.40 7.62
C SER A 204 -16.92 -2.27 7.70
N ARG A 205 -17.40 -1.03 7.78
CA ARG A 205 -18.83 -0.72 7.96
C ARG A 205 -19.48 -1.50 9.11
N GLY A 206 -18.73 -1.68 10.19
CA GLY A 206 -19.15 -2.43 11.39
C GLY A 206 -19.10 -3.95 11.27
N VAL A 207 -18.73 -4.50 10.11
CA VAL A 207 -18.55 -5.94 9.92
C VAL A 207 -17.09 -6.30 10.19
N HIS A 208 -16.86 -7.32 11.01
CA HIS A 208 -15.52 -7.85 11.27
C HIS A 208 -14.90 -8.39 9.97
N VAL A 209 -13.67 -7.97 9.68
CA VAL A 209 -12.92 -8.35 8.49
C VAL A 209 -11.79 -9.30 8.87
N GLU A 210 -11.00 -8.91 9.87
CA GLU A 210 -9.77 -9.61 10.21
C GLU A 210 -9.35 -9.32 11.65
N THR A 211 -8.63 -10.27 12.25
CA THR A 211 -7.98 -10.13 13.55
C THR A 211 -6.56 -10.64 13.45
N TYR A 212 -5.62 -9.84 13.94
CA TYR A 212 -4.23 -10.22 14.16
C TYR A 212 -3.99 -10.45 15.65
N SER A 213 -3.33 -11.55 15.99
CA SER A 213 -2.89 -11.87 17.35
C SER A 213 -1.36 -11.87 17.40
N PHE A 214 -0.81 -11.25 18.44
CA PHE A 214 0.62 -11.00 18.57
C PHE A 214 1.20 -11.83 19.72
N VAL A 215 2.36 -12.44 19.48
CA VAL A 215 3.11 -13.23 20.46
C VAL A 215 4.49 -12.62 20.65
N TYR A 216 4.89 -12.46 21.90
CA TYR A 216 6.17 -11.87 22.30
C TYR A 216 7.02 -12.90 23.03
N GLY A 217 8.33 -12.81 22.82
CA GLY A 217 9.33 -13.58 23.53
C GLY A 217 9.58 -13.02 24.94
N ALA A 218 10.38 -13.74 25.72
CA ALA A 218 10.71 -13.33 27.09
C ALA A 218 11.49 -11.99 27.17
N ASP A 219 12.07 -11.54 26.06
CA ASP A 219 12.78 -10.27 25.91
C ASP A 219 11.86 -9.11 25.47
N GLY A 220 10.55 -9.35 25.36
CA GLY A 220 9.54 -8.36 24.97
C GLY A 220 9.52 -8.04 23.48
N ARG A 221 10.21 -8.81 22.64
CA ARG A 221 10.19 -8.65 21.18
C ARG A 221 9.13 -9.55 20.55
N ILE A 222 8.58 -9.12 19.42
CA ILE A 222 7.61 -9.93 18.66
C ILE A 222 8.30 -11.18 18.16
N GLU A 223 7.76 -12.35 18.48
CA GLU A 223 8.16 -13.62 17.89
C GLU A 223 7.29 -13.96 16.69
N SER A 224 5.97 -13.77 16.81
CA SER A 224 5.05 -14.06 15.71
C SER A 224 3.76 -13.24 15.74
N VAL A 225 3.15 -13.10 14.57
CA VAL A 225 1.81 -12.54 14.36
C VAL A 225 0.99 -13.55 13.58
N THR A 226 -0.23 -13.81 14.02
CA THR A 226 -1.13 -14.73 13.33
C THR A 226 -2.42 -14.00 12.96
N ASP A 227 -2.84 -14.09 11.70
CA ASP A 227 -4.12 -13.57 11.24
C ASP A 227 -5.27 -14.55 11.50
N THR A 228 -6.49 -14.17 11.09
CA THR A 228 -7.70 -14.98 11.34
C THR A 228 -7.77 -16.25 10.50
N ASP A 229 -7.07 -16.31 9.39
CA ASP A 229 -6.99 -17.46 8.49
C ASP A 229 -5.80 -18.38 8.81
N ASN A 230 -5.12 -18.14 9.95
CA ASN A 230 -3.88 -18.79 10.37
C ASN A 230 -2.68 -18.51 9.45
N GLY A 231 -2.73 -17.44 8.66
CA GLY A 231 -1.53 -16.88 8.08
C GLY A 231 -0.62 -16.40 9.21
N ARG A 232 0.67 -16.71 9.11
CA ARG A 232 1.63 -16.53 10.21
C ARG A 232 2.85 -15.77 9.73
N TYR A 233 3.20 -14.75 10.50
CA TYR A 233 4.40 -13.94 10.35
C TYR A 233 5.36 -14.29 11.48
N ASP A 234 6.56 -14.78 11.18
CA ASP A 234 7.62 -15.02 12.14
C ASP A 234 8.70 -13.95 12.02
N VAL A 235 9.29 -13.55 13.14
CA VAL A 235 10.38 -12.56 13.18
C VAL A 235 11.62 -13.17 13.83
N THR A 236 12.77 -13.02 13.18
CA THR A 236 14.05 -13.51 13.66
C THR A 236 14.99 -12.35 13.96
N TYR A 237 15.74 -12.45 15.06
CA TYR A 237 16.69 -11.44 15.52
C TYR A 237 18.13 -11.98 15.57
N ASP A 238 19.11 -11.11 15.43
CA ASP A 238 20.51 -11.43 15.78
C ASP A 238 20.80 -11.22 17.28
N ALA A 239 22.05 -11.49 17.68
CA ALA A 239 22.49 -11.36 19.06
C ALA A 239 22.46 -9.91 19.61
N ASP A 240 22.45 -8.92 18.72
CA ASP A 240 22.33 -7.49 19.07
C ASP A 240 20.85 -7.06 19.14
N GLY A 241 19.91 -7.98 18.91
CA GLY A 241 18.47 -7.71 18.93
C GLY A 241 17.93 -7.07 17.66
N ARG A 242 18.64 -7.18 16.53
CA ARG A 242 18.25 -6.61 15.23
C ARG A 242 17.49 -7.63 14.41
N ILE A 243 16.43 -7.20 13.73
CA ILE A 243 15.64 -8.08 12.86
C ILE A 243 16.52 -8.52 11.69
N THR A 244 16.68 -9.83 11.48
CA THR A 244 17.45 -10.37 10.35
C THR A 244 16.55 -11.01 9.30
N GLU A 245 15.39 -11.51 9.70
CA GLU A 245 14.43 -12.12 8.82
C GLU A 245 13.00 -11.89 9.34
N THR A 246 12.07 -11.63 8.43
CA THR A 246 10.65 -11.93 8.65
C THR A 246 10.18 -12.93 7.62
N ARG A 247 9.30 -13.84 8.05
CA ARG A 247 8.73 -14.87 7.18
C ARG A 247 7.22 -14.87 7.31
N HIS A 248 6.53 -14.62 6.20
CA HIS A 248 5.09 -14.75 6.11
C HIS A 248 4.71 -16.04 5.38
N LEU A 249 3.86 -16.84 6.02
CA LEU A 249 3.21 -18.02 5.50
C LEU A 249 1.73 -17.68 5.33
N ASP A 250 1.28 -17.37 4.11
CA ASP A 250 -0.06 -16.84 3.82
C ASP A 250 -1.18 -17.89 3.87
N GLY A 251 -0.89 -19.13 4.27
CA GLY A 251 -1.84 -20.23 4.29
C GLY A 251 -2.29 -20.71 2.90
N THR A 252 -1.89 -20.05 1.80
CA THR A 252 -2.28 -20.36 0.40
C THR A 252 -1.11 -20.83 -0.47
N ALA A 253 0.05 -21.08 0.16
CA ALA A 253 1.29 -21.65 -0.38
C ALA A 253 2.30 -20.67 -0.98
N ALA A 254 2.12 -19.34 -0.81
CA ALA A 254 3.23 -18.43 -1.00
C ALA A 254 4.01 -18.28 0.32
N THR A 255 5.33 -18.18 0.20
CA THR A 255 6.18 -17.79 1.32
C THR A 255 6.85 -16.49 0.94
N ILE A 256 6.63 -15.45 1.74
CA ILE A 256 7.33 -14.17 1.62
C ILE A 256 8.39 -14.15 2.69
N THR A 257 9.65 -14.05 2.29
CA THR A 257 10.79 -13.95 3.22
C THR A 257 11.45 -12.59 3.00
N THR A 258 11.49 -11.77 4.03
CA THR A 258 12.22 -10.50 4.01
C THR A 258 13.49 -10.64 4.83
N ARG A 259 14.65 -10.44 4.20
CA ARG A 259 15.97 -10.50 4.83
C ARG A 259 16.54 -9.11 4.97
N TYR A 260 17.15 -8.84 6.12
CA TYR A 260 17.77 -7.55 6.44
C TYR A 260 19.27 -7.74 6.58
N THR A 261 20.02 -6.90 5.87
CA THR A 261 21.48 -6.81 6.00
C THR A 261 21.87 -5.43 6.49
N TYR A 262 22.70 -5.41 7.53
CA TYR A 262 23.14 -4.19 8.19
C TYR A 262 24.58 -3.85 7.79
N GLY A 263 24.83 -2.57 7.57
CA GLY A 263 26.18 -2.01 7.49
C GLY A 263 26.72 -1.63 8.88
N ALA A 264 27.94 -1.11 8.92
CA ALA A 264 28.52 -0.58 10.16
C ALA A 264 27.93 0.80 10.53
N GLY A 265 27.64 1.02 11.82
CA GLY A 265 27.26 2.34 12.39
C GLY A 265 25.76 2.54 12.66
N SER A 266 25.40 3.68 13.26
CA SER A 266 24.04 4.04 13.75
C SER A 266 23.26 4.94 12.81
N VAL A 267 21.95 4.71 12.66
CA VAL A 267 21.04 5.69 12.03
C VAL A 267 20.44 6.54 13.14
N ASP A 268 20.57 7.86 13.01
CA ASP A 268 19.80 8.79 13.84
C ASP A 268 18.49 9.13 13.10
N GLY A 269 17.35 9.00 13.77
CA GLY A 269 16.04 9.35 13.21
C GLY A 269 15.40 8.33 12.24
N MET A 270 15.81 7.06 12.25
CA MET A 270 15.07 5.96 11.60
C MET A 270 14.95 4.76 12.51
N THR A 271 13.74 4.23 12.57
CA THR A 271 13.44 3.02 13.32
C THR A 271 12.85 1.99 12.37
N PHE A 272 13.33 0.75 12.49
CA PHE A 272 12.93 -0.35 11.62
C PHE A 272 11.94 -1.23 12.36
N ALA A 273 10.69 -1.20 11.89
CA ALA A 273 9.67 -2.11 12.36
C ALA A 273 9.72 -3.42 11.54
N PRO A 274 9.42 -4.58 12.13
CA PRO A 274 9.35 -5.84 11.38
C PRO A 274 8.25 -5.74 10.32
N ALA A 275 8.42 -6.40 9.17
CA ALA A 275 7.39 -6.44 8.13
C ALA A 275 6.24 -7.39 8.52
N VAL A 276 5.45 -6.99 9.52
CA VAL A 276 4.25 -7.68 10.02
C VAL A 276 3.06 -6.73 10.03
N PRO A 277 1.81 -7.24 10.06
CA PRO A 277 0.64 -6.39 10.17
C PRO A 277 0.72 -5.50 11.41
N MET A 278 0.35 -4.23 11.24
CA MET A 278 0.34 -3.23 12.31
C MET A 278 1.72 -2.95 12.95
N ALA A 279 2.81 -3.30 12.26
CA ALA A 279 4.18 -3.18 12.75
C ALA A 279 4.56 -1.78 13.27
N SER A 280 4.05 -0.76 12.60
CA SER A 280 4.25 0.65 12.95
C SER A 280 3.72 1.00 14.34
N LEU A 281 2.89 0.16 14.95
CA LEU A 281 2.41 0.34 16.33
C LEU A 281 3.36 -0.25 17.39
N PHE A 282 4.43 -0.96 17.02
CA PHE A 282 5.33 -1.60 18.01
C PHE A 282 6.69 -0.91 18.17
N ASP A 283 7.16 -0.20 17.16
CA ASP A 283 8.57 0.25 17.10
C ASP A 283 8.87 1.54 17.88
N LEU A 284 8.24 1.70 19.05
CA LEU A 284 8.07 3.02 19.64
C LEU A 284 8.14 2.95 21.15
N GLY A 285 9.36 2.89 21.66
CA GLY A 285 9.68 3.08 23.08
C GLY A 285 9.31 4.44 23.70
N GLY A 286 8.11 4.96 23.45
CA GLY A 286 7.58 6.15 24.10
C GLY A 286 8.29 7.46 23.72
N GLN A 287 8.97 7.52 22.58
CA GLN A 287 9.65 8.73 22.10
C GLN A 287 9.07 9.20 20.75
N SER A 288 9.16 10.51 20.55
CA SER A 288 8.44 11.43 19.66
C SER A 288 8.46 11.13 18.16
N LEU A 289 7.70 11.94 17.40
CA LEU A 289 7.57 11.93 15.94
C LEU A 289 8.73 12.59 15.23
N ASP A 290 9.93 12.15 15.59
CA ASP A 290 11.18 12.74 15.10
C ASP A 290 11.81 11.86 14.00
N ALA A 291 11.19 10.71 13.68
CA ALA A 291 11.71 9.69 12.79
C ALA A 291 10.68 9.21 11.76
N ILE A 292 11.15 8.87 10.54
CA ILE A 292 10.34 8.14 9.57
C ILE A 292 10.32 6.67 9.98
N SER A 293 9.13 6.14 10.27
CA SER A 293 8.91 4.69 10.30
C SER A 293 8.89 4.19 8.86
N GLN A 294 9.89 3.38 8.50
CA GLN A 294 9.91 2.70 7.20
C GLN A 294 9.26 1.32 7.39
N LEU A 295 8.03 1.16 6.91
CA LEU A 295 7.59 -0.17 6.51
C LEU A 295 8.41 -0.55 5.26
N HIS A 296 9.03 -1.74 5.26
CA HIS A 296 9.69 -2.34 4.10
C HIS A 296 11.01 -1.69 3.61
N GLY A 297 11.72 -0.91 4.45
CA GLY A 297 13.06 -0.40 4.10
C GLY A 297 13.13 0.57 2.91
N ALA A 298 11.97 0.95 2.37
CA ALA A 298 11.76 2.04 1.44
C ALA A 298 10.44 2.72 1.84
N PRO A 299 10.25 4.03 1.60
CA PRO A 299 8.88 4.50 1.41
C PRO A 299 8.23 3.58 0.39
N GLU A 300 6.98 3.15 0.61
CA GLU A 300 6.20 2.44 -0.40
C GLU A 300 6.21 3.28 -1.68
N VAL A 301 7.18 3.01 -2.55
CA VAL A 301 7.21 3.51 -3.92
C VAL A 301 6.17 2.65 -4.57
N ALA A 302 4.97 3.22 -4.75
CA ALA A 302 3.88 2.59 -5.48
C ALA A 302 4.46 1.81 -6.67
N GLY A 303 3.98 0.58 -6.89
CA GLY A 303 4.49 -0.32 -7.91
C GLY A 303 4.44 0.23 -9.35
N ASP A 304 3.90 1.43 -9.53
CA ASP A 304 3.96 2.31 -10.69
C ASP A 304 3.52 3.72 -10.22
N ILE A 305 4.22 4.81 -10.58
CA ILE A 305 3.75 6.17 -10.27
C ILE A 305 2.71 6.56 -11.33
N PRO A 306 1.48 6.96 -10.94
CA PRO A 306 0.43 7.26 -11.91
C PRO A 306 0.87 8.30 -12.95
N ARG A 307 0.63 8.02 -14.23
CA ARG A 307 0.93 8.96 -15.32
C ARG A 307 -0.18 9.96 -15.56
N ALA A 308 0.19 11.15 -16.00
CA ALA A 308 -0.77 12.08 -16.58
C ALA A 308 -1.33 11.45 -17.85
N PRO A 309 -2.65 11.47 -18.07
CA PRO A 309 -3.19 11.21 -19.41
C PRO A 309 -2.50 12.22 -20.33
N SER A 310 -1.73 11.74 -21.31
CA SER A 310 -1.08 12.63 -22.28
C SER A 310 -2.16 13.49 -22.91
N GLY A 311 -2.18 14.78 -22.56
CA GLY A 311 -3.17 15.72 -23.08
C GLY A 311 -3.10 15.73 -24.60
N GLY A 312 -4.24 15.49 -25.24
CA GLY A 312 -4.41 15.66 -26.67
C GLY A 312 -4.02 17.09 -27.07
N GLY A 313 -2.88 17.22 -27.73
CA GLY A 313 -2.46 18.40 -28.48
C GLY A 313 -2.32 18.00 -29.94
N GLY A 314 -3.17 18.56 -30.79
CA GLY A 314 -3.33 18.15 -32.17
C GLY A 314 -2.11 18.35 -33.07
N GLY A 315 -2.00 17.43 -34.03
CA GLY A 315 -1.67 17.69 -35.44
C GLY A 315 -0.31 18.31 -35.76
N GLY A 316 0.64 17.49 -36.23
CA GLY A 316 1.83 18.01 -36.91
C GLY A 316 2.93 17.01 -37.26
N GLY A 317 2.63 16.05 -38.15
CA GLY A 317 3.56 15.55 -39.17
C GLY A 317 4.86 14.83 -38.79
N GLY A 318 4.92 13.52 -39.11
CA GLY A 318 6.00 12.97 -39.94
C GLY A 318 6.95 11.95 -39.30
N GLY A 319 6.94 10.72 -39.84
CA GLY A 319 8.11 9.83 -39.86
C GLY A 319 7.86 8.46 -39.21
N GLY A 320 7.69 7.42 -40.04
CA GLY A 320 7.26 6.10 -39.61
C GLY A 320 8.33 5.19 -38.98
N GLY A 321 7.84 4.15 -38.32
CA GLY A 321 8.61 3.00 -37.81
C GLY A 321 7.68 2.06 -37.05
N GLY A 322 7.44 0.86 -37.58
CA GLY A 322 6.33 -0.02 -37.20
C GLY A 322 6.35 -0.57 -35.76
N GLY A 323 5.20 -0.46 -35.10
CA GLY A 323 4.77 -1.24 -33.94
C GLY A 323 3.26 -1.46 -34.10
N GLY A 324 2.79 -2.69 -33.85
CA GLY A 324 1.36 -3.03 -33.98
C GLY A 324 0.46 -2.16 -33.09
N PRO A 325 -0.85 -2.08 -33.40
CA PRO A 325 -1.78 -1.26 -32.63
C PRO A 325 -1.89 -1.79 -31.20
N THR A 326 -1.36 -1.05 -30.23
CA THR A 326 -1.58 -1.30 -28.80
C THR A 326 -2.96 -0.74 -28.43
N CYS A 327 -3.82 -1.57 -27.86
CA CYS A 327 -5.25 -1.29 -27.63
C CYS A 327 -5.52 -0.42 -26.39
N GLY A 328 -4.59 0.47 -26.05
CA GLY A 328 -4.67 1.33 -24.87
C GLY A 328 -4.43 0.63 -23.52
N PHE A 329 -4.00 -0.64 -23.51
CA PHE A 329 -3.53 -1.36 -22.32
C PHE A 329 -2.31 -2.23 -22.66
N THR A 330 -1.51 -2.59 -21.65
CA THR A 330 -0.35 -3.48 -21.80
C THR A 330 -0.69 -4.85 -21.21
N PRO A 331 -0.71 -5.93 -22.02
CA PRO A 331 -1.07 -7.25 -21.53
C PRO A 331 -0.18 -7.75 -20.38
N GLN A 332 -0.81 -8.26 -19.33
CA GLN A 332 -0.17 -8.86 -18.15
C GLN A 332 -0.26 -10.39 -18.17
N ASP A 333 -1.19 -10.96 -18.94
CA ASP A 333 -1.39 -12.40 -19.05
C ASP A 333 -1.77 -12.86 -20.47
N ALA A 334 -1.97 -14.17 -20.62
CA ALA A 334 -2.31 -14.80 -21.91
C ALA A 334 -3.73 -14.48 -22.40
N CYS A 335 -4.66 -14.15 -21.50
CA CYS A 335 -5.99 -13.67 -21.87
C CYS A 335 -5.88 -12.25 -22.42
N GLU A 336 -5.22 -11.34 -21.70
CA GLU A 336 -5.00 -9.97 -22.13
C GLU A 336 -4.19 -9.87 -23.42
N THR A 337 -3.22 -10.75 -23.62
CA THR A 337 -2.46 -10.84 -24.88
C THR A 337 -3.37 -11.24 -26.05
N CYS A 338 -4.30 -12.17 -25.81
CA CYS A 338 -5.27 -12.58 -26.81
C CYS A 338 -6.30 -11.47 -27.11
N LEU A 339 -6.75 -10.76 -26.08
CA LEU A 339 -7.69 -9.64 -26.19
C LEU A 339 -7.07 -8.48 -26.96
N GLU A 340 -5.79 -8.18 -26.74
CA GLU A 340 -5.05 -7.18 -27.53
C GLU A 340 -5.00 -7.59 -29.00
N ALA A 341 -4.69 -8.86 -29.28
CA ALA A 341 -4.58 -9.36 -30.65
C ALA A 341 -5.92 -9.46 -31.40
N SER A 342 -7.01 -9.80 -30.71
CA SER A 342 -8.26 -10.25 -31.36
C SER A 342 -9.51 -9.42 -31.03
N CYS A 343 -9.48 -8.62 -29.97
CA CYS A 343 -10.62 -7.87 -29.45
C CYS A 343 -10.29 -6.39 -29.19
N CYS A 344 -9.27 -5.86 -29.86
CA CYS A 344 -8.68 -4.56 -29.60
C CYS A 344 -9.69 -3.41 -29.57
N SER A 345 -10.54 -3.30 -30.58
CA SER A 345 -11.53 -2.21 -30.67
C SER A 345 -12.64 -2.32 -29.63
N GLN A 346 -13.01 -3.55 -29.24
CA GLN A 346 -13.98 -3.77 -28.17
C GLN A 346 -13.36 -3.52 -26.79
N ALA A 347 -12.08 -3.82 -26.60
CA ALA A 347 -11.34 -3.55 -25.38
C ALA A 347 -11.15 -2.04 -25.18
N GLU A 348 -10.77 -1.30 -26.22
CA GLU A 348 -10.67 0.17 -26.21
C GLU A 348 -11.99 0.84 -25.81
N ALA A 349 -13.12 0.32 -26.29
CA ALA A 349 -14.45 0.80 -25.95
C ALA A 349 -14.85 0.55 -24.47
N CYS A 350 -14.03 -0.22 -23.73
CA CYS A 350 -14.21 -0.60 -22.34
C CYS A 350 -13.07 -0.22 -21.40
N LEU A 351 -12.13 0.62 -21.85
CA LEU A 351 -11.08 1.17 -20.99
C LEU A 351 -11.64 2.14 -19.94
N THR A 352 -10.83 2.40 -18.91
CA THR A 352 -11.14 3.35 -17.85
C THR A 352 -11.55 4.72 -18.40
N GLY A 353 -12.65 5.27 -17.88
CA GLY A 353 -13.19 6.57 -18.31
C GLY A 353 -14.09 6.52 -19.54
N THR A 354 -14.37 5.33 -20.09
CA THR A 354 -15.36 5.14 -21.17
C THR A 354 -16.78 4.93 -20.60
N SER A 355 -17.77 4.95 -21.51
CA SER A 355 -19.16 4.60 -21.14
C SER A 355 -19.30 3.17 -20.63
N CYS A 356 -18.46 2.24 -21.11
CA CYS A 356 -18.47 0.85 -20.67
C CYS A 356 -17.88 0.69 -19.26
N ASP A 357 -16.78 1.38 -18.94
CA ASP A 357 -16.25 1.44 -17.56
C ASP A 357 -17.31 2.02 -16.60
N THR A 358 -17.99 3.10 -16.99
CA THR A 358 -19.08 3.68 -16.19
C THR A 358 -20.21 2.66 -15.91
N TRP A 359 -20.64 1.90 -16.92
CA TRP A 359 -21.63 0.83 -16.73
C TRP A 359 -21.08 -0.29 -15.84
N TYR A 360 -19.81 -0.68 -16.03
CA TYR A 360 -19.16 -1.75 -15.28
C TYR A 360 -19.05 -1.42 -13.79
N GLN A 361 -18.67 -0.18 -13.42
CA GLN A 361 -18.65 0.26 -12.03
C GLN A 361 -20.05 0.24 -11.40
N CYS A 362 -21.09 0.64 -12.14
CA CYS A 362 -22.49 0.52 -11.70
C CYS A 362 -22.87 -0.94 -11.43
N ALA A 363 -22.61 -1.83 -12.39
CA ALA A 363 -22.95 -3.26 -12.27
C ALA A 363 -22.19 -3.95 -11.12
N ARG A 364 -20.94 -3.56 -10.86
CA ARG A 364 -20.16 -4.08 -9.71
C ARG A 364 -20.75 -3.65 -8.37
N ALA A 365 -21.20 -2.41 -8.24
CA ALA A 365 -21.82 -1.92 -7.01
C ALA A 365 -23.10 -2.69 -6.65
N CYS A 366 -23.72 -3.38 -7.61
CA CYS A 366 -24.91 -4.19 -7.39
C CYS A 366 -24.66 -5.53 -6.67
N ASN A 367 -23.41 -5.98 -6.48
CA ASN A 367 -23.07 -7.25 -5.81
C ASN A 367 -23.88 -8.47 -6.30
N GLY A 368 -24.16 -8.54 -7.60
CA GLY A 368 -24.91 -9.64 -8.22
C GLY A 368 -26.44 -9.55 -8.12
N ALA A 369 -27.00 -8.49 -7.51
CA ALA A 369 -28.44 -8.28 -7.46
C ALA A 369 -29.01 -7.96 -8.86
N GLN A 370 -29.76 -8.89 -9.44
CA GLN A 370 -30.21 -8.82 -10.84
C GLN A 370 -31.06 -7.58 -11.14
N THR A 371 -31.92 -7.17 -10.21
CA THR A 371 -32.77 -5.98 -10.38
C THR A 371 -31.95 -4.69 -10.45
N CYS A 372 -30.87 -4.59 -9.67
CA CYS A 372 -29.94 -3.46 -9.71
C CYS A 372 -29.13 -3.45 -11.02
N ILE A 373 -28.66 -4.61 -11.48
CA ILE A 373 -27.95 -4.73 -12.76
C ILE A 373 -28.86 -4.31 -13.92
N THR A 374 -30.13 -4.71 -13.90
CA THR A 374 -31.12 -4.25 -14.90
C THR A 374 -31.25 -2.73 -14.89
N SER A 375 -31.29 -2.08 -13.72
CA SER A 375 -31.29 -0.62 -13.62
C SER A 375 -30.00 0.01 -14.19
N CYS A 376 -28.82 -0.59 -13.98
CA CYS A 376 -27.58 -0.13 -14.60
C CYS A 376 -27.62 -0.26 -16.13
N ASN A 377 -28.20 -1.33 -16.68
CA ASN A 377 -28.36 -1.52 -18.12
C ASN A 377 -29.25 -0.43 -18.75
N GLU A 378 -30.35 -0.08 -18.07
CA GLU A 378 -31.27 0.98 -18.49
C GLU A 378 -30.63 2.37 -18.38
N GLN A 379 -29.84 2.60 -17.33
CA GLN A 379 -29.20 3.88 -17.05
C GLN A 379 -27.99 4.16 -17.96
N TYR A 380 -27.26 3.13 -18.39
CA TYR A 380 -26.05 3.26 -19.22
C TYR A 380 -26.08 2.34 -20.46
N PRO A 381 -27.03 2.55 -21.40
CA PRO A 381 -27.28 1.61 -22.51
C PRO A 381 -26.11 1.49 -23.50
N VAL A 382 -25.38 2.58 -23.75
CA VAL A 382 -24.18 2.55 -24.61
C VAL A 382 -23.04 1.79 -23.95
N GLY A 383 -22.86 1.99 -22.64
CA GLY A 383 -21.87 1.25 -21.85
C GLY A 383 -22.15 -0.25 -21.82
N TYR A 384 -23.42 -0.60 -21.60
CA TYR A 384 -23.89 -1.98 -21.63
C TYR A 384 -23.64 -2.66 -22.98
N SER A 385 -23.95 -1.99 -24.10
CA SER A 385 -23.73 -2.52 -25.45
C SER A 385 -22.24 -2.77 -25.75
N ASN A 386 -21.38 -1.85 -25.32
CA ASN A 386 -19.93 -2.00 -25.48
C ASN A 386 -19.40 -3.17 -24.63
N TYR A 387 -19.88 -3.30 -23.39
CA TYR A 387 -19.54 -4.44 -22.53
C TYR A 387 -19.98 -5.78 -23.12
N GLN A 388 -21.18 -5.86 -23.68
CA GLN A 388 -21.65 -7.07 -24.37
C GLN A 388 -20.79 -7.43 -25.57
N SER A 389 -20.37 -6.43 -26.35
CA SER A 389 -19.51 -6.63 -27.51
C SER A 389 -18.11 -7.09 -27.11
N PHE A 390 -17.54 -6.53 -26.06
CA PHE A 390 -16.27 -6.95 -25.47
C PHE A 390 -16.33 -8.39 -24.96
N THR A 391 -17.31 -8.70 -24.11
CA THR A 391 -17.48 -10.06 -23.55
C THR A 391 -17.80 -11.12 -24.61
N SER A 392 -18.54 -10.75 -25.66
CA SER A 392 -18.81 -11.65 -26.79
C SER A 392 -17.54 -11.92 -27.60
N CYS A 393 -16.71 -10.90 -27.86
CA CYS A 393 -15.44 -11.07 -28.53
C CYS A 393 -14.48 -11.94 -27.72
N ALA A 394 -14.33 -11.67 -26.43
CA ALA A 394 -13.48 -12.45 -25.52
C ALA A 394 -13.85 -13.94 -25.54
N ARG A 395 -15.14 -14.26 -25.51
CA ARG A 395 -15.64 -15.66 -25.56
C ARG A 395 -15.45 -16.32 -26.92
N ALA A 396 -15.56 -15.58 -28.01
CA ALA A 396 -15.45 -16.13 -29.35
C ALA A 396 -13.99 -16.32 -29.79
N SER A 397 -13.14 -15.33 -29.49
CA SER A 397 -11.77 -15.25 -30.00
C SER A 397 -10.72 -15.75 -28.99
N CYS A 398 -11.02 -15.70 -27.69
CA CYS A 398 -10.10 -16.10 -26.62
C CYS A 398 -10.68 -17.17 -25.66
N PRO A 399 -11.39 -18.21 -26.14
CA PRO A 399 -12.14 -19.15 -25.29
C PRO A 399 -11.26 -19.99 -24.37
N THR A 400 -10.02 -20.30 -24.76
CA THR A 400 -9.10 -21.17 -24.01
C THR A 400 -8.23 -20.40 -23.02
N THR A 401 -7.94 -19.13 -23.28
CA THR A 401 -7.11 -18.26 -22.43
C THR A 401 -7.92 -17.44 -21.45
N CYS A 402 -9.16 -17.05 -21.80
CA CYS A 402 -10.05 -16.26 -20.95
C CYS A 402 -11.19 -17.09 -20.30
N GLY A 403 -11.25 -18.39 -20.56
CA GLY A 403 -12.37 -19.27 -20.16
C GLY A 403 -12.35 -19.78 -18.71
N GLY A 404 -11.61 -19.13 -17.82
CA GLY A 404 -11.43 -19.57 -16.42
C GLY A 404 -11.57 -18.49 -15.35
N SER A 405 -12.05 -17.29 -15.70
CA SER A 405 -12.27 -16.17 -14.77
C SER A 405 -13.75 -15.87 -14.53
#